data_AF-A0A852UGJ0-F1
#
_entry.id   AF-A0A852UGJ0-F1
#
_cell.length_a   1.000
_cell.length_b   1.000
_cell.length_c   1.000
_cell.angle_alpha   90.00
_cell.angle_beta   90.00
_cell.angle_gamma   90.00
#
_symmetry.space_group_name_H-M   'P 1'
#
loop_
_entity.id
_entity.type
_entity.pdbx_description
1 polymer ?
#
loop_
_entity_poly.entity_id
_entity_poly.type
_entity_poly.pdbx_seq_one_letter_code
_entity_poly.pdbx_strand_id
1 'polypeptide(L)'
;MSHRLLDPVTQVELIVPDGISDADAIEHARLRRAGELRHLRIFPEWGLDCFLWADEGAVDPEHFNITPKLADRLREWAAHWEDLGNPFTECTDLDALDTWCQQGLILATNLQQELYMTTTVIPQFGGRRNHCWEFSQP
;
A
#
# COMPACT_ATOMS: atom_id res chain seq x y z
N MET A 1 2.58 11.15 15.82
CA MET A 1 2.33 12.22 14.85
C MET A 1 3.48 12.31 13.85
N SER A 2 3.18 12.18 12.55
CA SER A 2 4.14 12.50 11.49
C SER A 2 4.61 13.95 11.60
N HIS A 3 5.88 14.22 11.34
CA HIS A 3 6.44 15.57 11.33
C HIS A 3 7.15 15.88 10.01
N ARG A 4 7.56 17.15 9.86
CA ARG A 4 8.23 17.62 8.64
C ARG A 4 9.71 17.83 8.89
N LEU A 5 10.52 17.45 7.92
CA LEU A 5 11.96 17.62 7.89
C LEU A 5 12.37 18.16 6.52
N LEU A 6 13.41 18.99 6.45
CA LEU A 6 13.95 19.43 5.17
C LEU A 6 15.03 18.47 4.70
N ASP A 7 14.92 17.94 3.48
CA ASP A 7 15.98 17.13 2.88
C ASP A 7 17.24 18.00 2.71
N PRO A 8 18.39 17.62 3.31
CA PRO A 8 19.59 18.45 3.30
C PRO A 8 20.20 18.63 1.90
N VAL A 9 19.95 17.70 0.98
CA VAL A 9 20.51 17.72 -0.39
C VAL A 9 19.60 18.47 -1.34
N THR A 10 18.30 18.18 -1.31
CA THR A 10 17.34 18.70 -2.29
C THR A 10 16.58 19.93 -1.81
N GLN A 11 16.64 20.27 -0.52
CA GLN A 11 15.89 21.36 0.10
C GLN A 11 14.36 21.23 -0.08
N VAL A 12 13.86 20.00 -0.25
CA VAL A 12 12.43 19.68 -0.33
C VAL A 12 11.93 19.21 1.04
N GLU A 13 10.72 19.63 1.42
CA GLU A 13 10.07 19.13 2.64
C GLU A 13 9.76 17.62 2.50
N LEU A 14 10.28 16.83 3.43
CA LEU A 14 9.96 15.43 3.64
C LEU A 14 8.93 15.30 4.76
N ILE A 15 7.94 14.43 4.56
CA ILE A 15 7.03 14.01 5.61
C ILE A 15 7.60 12.75 6.25
N VAL A 16 7.98 12.83 7.52
CA VAL A 16 8.51 11.71 8.29
C VAL A 16 7.33 10.97 8.93
N PRO A 17 7.11 9.70 8.60
CA PRO A 17 6.05 8.91 9.24
C PRO A 17 6.34 8.67 10.71
N ASP A 18 5.29 8.33 11.45
CA ASP A 18 5.43 7.93 12.85
C ASP A 18 6.33 6.71 13.01
N GLY A 19 7.23 6.76 14.00
CA GLY A 19 8.17 5.68 14.30
C GLY A 19 9.40 5.62 13.41
N ILE A 20 9.53 6.53 12.42
CA ILE A 20 10.70 6.66 11.55
C ILE A 20 11.58 7.79 12.05
N SER A 21 12.90 7.56 12.10
CA SER A 21 13.85 8.61 12.48
C SER A 21 14.12 9.59 11.33
N ASP A 22 14.57 10.80 11.65
CA ASP A 22 14.95 11.80 10.63
C ASP A 22 16.07 11.29 9.71
N ALA A 23 17.06 10.60 10.28
CA ALA A 23 18.13 9.97 9.53
C ALA A 23 17.58 8.93 8.55
N ASP A 24 16.61 8.14 9.01
CA ASP A 24 15.98 7.12 8.19
C ASP A 24 15.15 7.72 7.06
N ALA A 25 14.44 8.82 7.32
CA ALA A 25 13.68 9.54 6.30
C ALA A 25 14.59 10.15 5.23
N ILE A 26 15.73 10.72 5.63
CA ILE A 26 16.74 11.22 4.69
C ILE A 26 17.31 10.08 3.85
N GLU A 27 17.65 8.95 4.46
CA GLU A 27 18.21 7.81 3.74
C GLU A 27 17.19 7.18 2.79
N HIS A 28 15.93 7.01 3.22
CA HIS A 28 14.84 6.61 2.33
C HIS A 28 14.71 7.55 1.13
N ALA A 29 14.77 8.87 1.36
CA ALA A 29 14.70 9.84 0.26
C ALA A 29 15.87 9.68 -0.72
N ARG A 30 17.09 9.38 -0.22
CA ARG A 30 18.25 9.05 -1.04
C ARG A 30 18.03 7.78 -1.85
N LEU A 31 17.64 6.68 -1.22
CA LEU A 31 17.38 5.37 -1.84
C LEU A 31 16.33 5.49 -2.94
N ARG A 32 15.24 6.22 -2.67
CA ARG A 32 14.18 6.49 -3.65
C ARG A 32 14.70 7.21 -4.89
N ARG A 33 15.54 8.24 -4.72
CA ARG A 33 16.12 8.98 -5.85
C ARG A 33 17.08 8.13 -6.68
N ALA A 34 17.80 7.22 -6.03
CA ALA A 34 18.71 6.29 -6.69
C ALA A 34 18.00 5.12 -7.40
N GLY A 35 16.69 4.95 -7.20
CA GLY A 35 15.94 3.81 -7.74
C GLY A 35 16.26 2.49 -7.04
N GLU A 36 16.75 2.55 -5.79
CA GLU A 36 17.17 1.37 -5.01
C GLU A 36 16.02 0.75 -4.20
N LEU A 37 14.86 1.42 -4.11
CA LEU A 37 13.67 0.88 -3.44
C LEU A 37 12.85 0.03 -4.41
N ARG A 38 12.41 -1.13 -3.94
CA ARG A 38 11.44 -1.98 -4.65
C ARG A 38 10.05 -1.34 -4.64
N HIS A 39 9.20 -1.73 -5.58
CA HIS A 39 7.78 -1.34 -5.57
C HIS A 39 6.91 -2.50 -5.13
N LEU A 40 6.00 -2.22 -4.21
CA LEU A 40 4.95 -3.15 -3.80
C LEU A 40 3.60 -2.48 -4.01
N ARG A 41 2.89 -2.90 -5.05
CA ARG A 41 1.52 -2.46 -5.32
C ARG A 41 0.55 -3.31 -4.53
N ILE A 42 -0.53 -2.68 -4.10
CA ILE A 42 -1.62 -3.37 -3.40
C ILE A 42 -2.90 -3.05 -4.16
N PHE A 43 -3.56 -4.06 -4.73
CA PHE A 43 -4.88 -3.92 -5.37
C PHE A 43 -5.62 -5.26 -5.43
N PRO A 44 -6.96 -5.22 -5.32
CA PRO A 44 -7.77 -6.44 -5.31
C PRO A 44 -7.75 -7.12 -6.68
N GLU A 45 -7.64 -8.43 -6.67
CA GLU A 45 -7.75 -9.30 -7.84
C GLU A 45 -8.36 -10.63 -7.40
N TRP A 46 -9.25 -11.20 -8.22
CA TRP A 46 -9.94 -12.42 -7.83
C TRP A 46 -8.99 -13.60 -7.74
N GLY A 47 -9.12 -14.38 -6.66
CA GLY A 47 -8.32 -15.58 -6.43
C GLY A 47 -6.89 -15.32 -5.94
N LEU A 48 -6.59 -14.11 -5.45
CA LEU A 48 -5.33 -13.81 -4.77
C LEU A 48 -5.53 -13.63 -3.26
N ASP A 49 -4.68 -14.28 -2.47
CA ASP A 49 -4.84 -14.34 -1.01
C ASP A 49 -4.38 -13.07 -0.28
N CYS A 50 -3.54 -12.21 -0.89
CA CYS A 50 -2.92 -11.08 -0.18
C CYS A 50 -2.95 -9.76 -0.98
N PHE A 51 -3.40 -9.77 -2.24
CA PHE A 51 -3.45 -8.58 -3.12
C PHE A 51 -2.11 -7.83 -3.27
N LEU A 52 -1.00 -8.55 -3.13
CA LEU A 52 0.35 -7.99 -3.22
C LEU A 52 0.94 -8.23 -4.61
N TRP A 53 1.51 -7.17 -5.18
CA TRP A 53 2.05 -7.18 -6.53
C TRP A 53 3.42 -6.50 -6.59
N ALA A 54 4.43 -7.28 -6.93
CA ALA A 54 5.74 -6.76 -7.33
C ALA A 54 5.73 -6.33 -8.81
N ASP A 55 6.89 -5.95 -9.34
CA ASP A 55 7.00 -5.59 -10.76
C ASP A 55 6.89 -6.85 -11.65
N GLU A 56 7.34 -8.00 -11.15
CA GLU A 56 7.30 -9.31 -11.81
C GLU A 56 5.94 -10.04 -11.73
N GLY A 57 5.02 -9.62 -10.86
CA GLY A 57 3.70 -10.22 -10.73
C GLY A 57 3.19 -10.31 -9.28
N ALA A 58 2.18 -11.15 -9.07
CA ALA A 58 1.62 -11.43 -7.75
C ALA A 58 2.67 -12.11 -6.87
N VAL A 59 2.72 -11.73 -5.60
CA VAL A 59 3.73 -12.19 -4.65
C VAL A 59 3.12 -12.51 -3.29
N ASP A 60 3.75 -13.44 -2.59
CA ASP A 60 3.40 -13.75 -1.20
C ASP A 60 4.11 -12.79 -0.23
N PRO A 61 3.56 -12.56 0.98
CA PRO A 61 4.15 -11.66 1.97
C PRO A 61 5.61 -11.98 2.33
N GLU A 62 5.99 -13.26 2.32
CA GLU A 62 7.33 -13.76 2.63
C GLU A 62 8.39 -13.23 1.65
N HIS A 63 8.02 -12.93 0.40
CA HIS A 63 8.94 -12.38 -0.60
C HIS A 63 9.54 -11.03 -0.16
N PHE A 64 8.77 -10.23 0.58
CA PHE A 64 9.17 -8.92 1.10
C PHE A 64 9.64 -8.98 2.56
N ASN A 65 9.73 -10.17 3.17
CA ASN A 65 9.95 -10.37 4.60
C ASN A 65 8.89 -9.69 5.48
N ILE A 66 7.63 -9.66 5.01
CA ILE A 66 6.53 -9.11 5.80
C ILE A 66 6.28 -10.01 7.01
N THR A 67 6.04 -9.40 8.16
CA THR A 67 5.81 -10.10 9.41
C THR A 67 4.56 -10.97 9.33
N PRO A 68 4.55 -12.17 9.96
CA PRO A 68 3.39 -13.05 9.92
C PRO A 68 2.10 -12.37 10.38
N LYS A 69 2.19 -11.52 11.40
CA LYS A 69 1.05 -10.76 11.93
C LYS A 69 0.44 -9.82 10.88
N LEU A 70 1.25 -9.16 10.07
CA LEU A 70 0.76 -8.25 9.03
C LEU A 70 0.28 -9.02 7.80
N ALA A 71 0.96 -10.13 7.46
CA ALA A 71 0.52 -11.06 6.44
C ALA A 71 -0.88 -11.63 6.73
N ASP A 72 -1.15 -12.06 7.97
CA ASP A 72 -2.46 -12.59 8.35
C ASP A 72 -3.57 -11.54 8.21
N ARG A 73 -3.30 -10.28 8.60
CA ARG A 73 -4.26 -9.18 8.42
C ARG A 73 -4.51 -8.84 6.95
N LEU A 74 -3.51 -8.99 6.08
CA LEU A 74 -3.68 -8.83 4.64
C LEU A 74 -4.58 -9.93 4.07
N ARG A 75 -4.39 -11.17 4.52
CA ARG A 75 -5.24 -12.31 4.13
C ARG A 75 -6.68 -12.13 4.58
N GLU A 76 -6.90 -11.70 5.82
CA GLU A 76 -8.24 -11.37 6.32
C GLU A 76 -8.89 -10.27 5.47
N TRP A 77 -8.18 -9.17 5.23
CA TRP A 77 -8.67 -8.07 4.39
C TRP A 77 -8.95 -8.50 2.94
N ALA A 78 -8.11 -9.37 2.37
CA ALA A 78 -8.32 -9.90 1.04
C ALA A 78 -9.52 -10.86 0.97
N ALA A 79 -9.71 -11.72 1.96
CA ALA A 79 -10.88 -12.60 2.05
C ALA A 79 -12.19 -11.81 2.11
N HIS A 80 -12.20 -10.68 2.84
CA HIS A 80 -13.36 -9.80 2.90
C HIS A 80 -13.75 -9.18 1.56
N TRP A 81 -12.84 -9.10 0.58
CA TRP A 81 -13.17 -8.59 -0.75
C TRP A 81 -14.17 -9.51 -1.47
N GLU A 82 -14.05 -10.83 -1.33
CA GLU A 82 -14.97 -11.77 -1.96
C GLU A 82 -16.40 -11.67 -1.39
N ASP A 83 -16.52 -11.29 -0.11
CA ASP A 83 -17.80 -11.06 0.55
C ASP A 83 -18.50 -9.77 0.09
N LEU A 84 -17.75 -8.76 -0.37
CA LEU A 84 -18.27 -7.44 -0.73
C LEU A 84 -19.03 -7.41 -2.06
N GLY A 85 -18.84 -8.41 -2.91
CA GLY A 85 -19.61 -8.52 -4.13
C GLY A 85 -18.99 -9.44 -5.17
N ASN A 86 -19.86 -9.93 -6.05
CA ASN A 86 -19.49 -10.70 -7.22
C ASN A 86 -18.94 -9.74 -8.30
N PRO A 87 -17.86 -10.06 -9.05
CA PRO A 87 -17.33 -9.18 -10.10
C PRO A 87 -18.31 -8.94 -11.26
N PHE A 88 -19.33 -9.79 -11.36
CA PHE A 88 -20.39 -9.71 -12.36
C PHE A 88 -21.62 -8.92 -11.87
N THR A 89 -21.60 -8.41 -10.64
CA THR A 89 -22.70 -7.64 -10.05
C THR A 89 -22.17 -6.34 -9.46
N GLU A 90 -22.86 -5.22 -9.70
CA GLU A 90 -22.49 -3.94 -9.08
C GLU A 90 -22.53 -4.05 -7.55
N CYS A 91 -21.49 -3.52 -6.88
CA CYS A 91 -21.47 -3.45 -5.42
C CYS A 91 -22.54 -2.47 -4.94
N THR A 92 -23.58 -2.99 -4.29
CA THR A 92 -24.71 -2.19 -3.81
C THR A 92 -24.45 -1.59 -2.43
N ASP A 93 -23.48 -2.12 -1.68
CA ASP A 93 -23.12 -1.64 -0.34
C ASP A 93 -21.84 -0.79 -0.39
N LEU A 94 -22.03 0.49 -0.71
CA LEU A 94 -20.93 1.44 -0.81
C LEU A 94 -20.28 1.78 0.53
N ASP A 95 -21.00 1.63 1.65
CA ASP A 95 -20.46 1.90 2.98
C ASP A 95 -19.53 0.75 3.42
N ALA A 96 -19.89 -0.50 3.10
CA ALA A 96 -19.01 -1.65 3.28
C ALA A 96 -17.75 -1.55 2.42
N LEU A 97 -17.88 -1.10 1.15
CA LEU A 97 -16.75 -0.86 0.27
C LEU A 97 -15.83 0.26 0.79
N ASP A 98 -16.37 1.37 1.29
CA ASP A 98 -15.58 2.44 1.89
C ASP A 98 -14.83 1.95 3.15
N THR A 99 -15.50 1.18 4.00
CA THR A 99 -14.89 0.56 5.19
C THR A 99 -13.72 -0.34 4.81
N TRP A 100 -13.89 -1.18 3.80
CA TRP A 100 -12.83 -2.05 3.29
C TRP A 100 -11.66 -1.26 2.72
N CYS A 101 -11.92 -0.18 1.97
CA CYS A 101 -10.87 0.71 1.46
C CYS A 101 -10.08 1.37 2.61
N GLN A 102 -10.77 1.84 3.65
CA GLN A 102 -10.12 2.44 4.82
C GLN A 102 -9.22 1.43 5.55
N GLN A 103 -9.69 0.20 5.71
CA GLN A 103 -8.88 -0.89 6.28
C GLN A 103 -7.63 -1.16 5.43
N GLY A 104 -7.77 -1.22 4.10
CA GLY A 104 -6.66 -1.39 3.17
C GLY A 104 -5.63 -0.26 3.28
N LEU A 105 -6.07 1.00 3.42
CA LEU A 105 -5.16 2.14 3.59
C LEU A 105 -4.38 2.07 4.91
N ILE A 106 -5.01 1.59 5.98
CA ILE A 106 -4.33 1.32 7.26
C ILE A 106 -3.27 0.22 7.07
N LEU A 107 -3.59 -0.86 6.35
CA LEU A 107 -2.64 -1.93 6.07
C LEU A 107 -1.46 -1.45 5.21
N ALA A 108 -1.72 -0.67 4.15
CA ALA A 108 -0.69 -0.06 3.33
C ALA A 108 0.24 0.84 4.14
N THR A 109 -0.30 1.61 5.09
CA THR A 109 0.51 2.44 6.00
C THR A 109 1.40 1.57 6.91
N ASN A 110 0.86 0.50 7.48
CA ASN A 110 1.64 -0.43 8.32
C ASN A 110 2.74 -1.13 7.50
N LEU A 111 2.44 -1.54 6.27
CA LEU A 111 3.42 -2.12 5.35
C LEU A 111 4.52 -1.12 5.01
N GLN A 112 4.16 0.14 4.73
CA GLN A 112 5.15 1.17 4.43
C GLN A 112 6.07 1.45 5.60
N GLN A 113 5.57 1.38 6.84
CA GLN A 113 6.41 1.49 8.04
C GLN A 113 7.35 0.30 8.20
N GLU A 114 6.85 -0.92 8.03
CA GLU A 114 7.63 -2.14 8.19
C GLU A 114 8.72 -2.28 7.13
N LEU A 115 8.40 -1.93 5.88
CA LEU A 115 9.29 -2.08 4.73
C LEU A 115 10.05 -0.81 4.34
N TYR A 116 9.97 0.24 5.17
CA TYR A 116 10.37 1.62 4.83
C TYR A 116 11.72 1.68 4.11
N MET A 117 12.73 0.98 4.60
CA MET A 117 14.08 1.04 4.03
C MET A 117 14.31 0.29 2.73
N THR A 118 13.35 -0.51 2.28
CA THR A 118 13.58 -1.43 1.16
C THR A 118 12.55 -1.29 0.06
N THR A 119 11.37 -0.77 0.38
CA THR A 119 10.20 -0.85 -0.49
C THR A 119 9.32 0.38 -0.37
N THR A 120 8.83 0.87 -1.51
CA THR A 120 7.74 1.84 -1.60
C THR A 120 6.43 1.09 -1.82
N VAL A 121 5.48 1.29 -0.92
CA VAL A 121 4.15 0.68 -0.95
C VAL A 121 3.17 1.60 -1.66
N ILE A 122 2.45 1.07 -2.64
CA ILE A 122 1.57 1.83 -3.54
C ILE A 122 0.16 1.23 -3.47
N PRO A 123 -0.74 1.79 -2.65
CA PRO A 123 -2.14 1.39 -2.65
C PRO A 123 -2.80 1.84 -3.96
N GLN A 124 -3.42 0.91 -4.67
CA GLN A 124 -4.14 1.11 -5.93
C GLN A 124 -5.61 0.68 -5.76
N PHE A 125 -6.24 1.20 -4.71
CA PHE A 125 -7.64 1.02 -4.37
C PHE A 125 -8.13 2.24 -3.58
N GLY A 126 -9.45 2.40 -3.45
CA GLY A 126 -10.02 3.55 -2.74
C GLY A 126 -10.05 4.82 -3.61
N GLY A 127 -11.07 4.94 -4.45
CA GLY A 127 -11.37 6.19 -5.14
C GLY A 127 -12.29 7.05 -4.26
N ARG A 128 -11.87 8.27 -3.92
CA ARG A 128 -12.82 9.27 -3.38
C ARG A 128 -13.93 9.48 -4.40
N ARG A 129 -15.16 9.06 -4.08
CA ARG A 129 -16.51 9.51 -4.48
C ARG A 129 -16.81 10.16 -5.85
N ASN A 130 -15.87 10.40 -6.78
CA ASN A 130 -16.14 11.17 -8.00
C ASN A 130 -15.45 10.70 -9.28
N HIS A 131 -14.50 9.78 -9.29
CA HIS A 131 -13.93 9.27 -10.54
C HIS A 131 -14.06 7.76 -10.63
N CYS A 132 -14.87 7.35 -11.61
CA CYS A 132 -15.03 6.00 -12.12
C CYS A 132 -13.64 5.45 -12.45
N TRP A 133 -13.34 4.22 -12.03
CA TRP A 133 -12.15 3.50 -12.47
C TRP A 133 -12.36 3.05 -13.91
N GLU A 134 -12.09 3.93 -14.88
CA GLU A 134 -11.79 3.47 -16.23
C GLU A 134 -10.39 2.85 -16.20
N PHE A 135 -10.35 1.54 -16.41
CA PHE A 135 -9.15 0.91 -16.94
C PHE A 135 -8.75 1.66 -18.20
N SER A 136 -7.66 2.41 -18.10
CA SER A 136 -6.90 2.85 -19.26
C SER A 136 -5.44 2.77 -18.90
N GLN A 137 -4.88 1.61 -19.22
CA GLN A 137 -3.49 1.45 -19.65
C GLN A 137 -3.16 2.46 -20.77
N PRO A 138 -1.88 2.81 -21.02
CA PRO A 138 -0.66 2.02 -20.80
C PRO A 138 0.40 2.63 -19.88
#